data_AF-A0A0P9EK15-F1
#
_entry.id   AF-A0A0P9EK15-F1
#
_cell.length_a   1.000
_cell.length_b   1.000
_cell.length_c   1.000
_cell.angle_alpha   90.00
_cell.angle_beta   90.00
_cell.angle_gamma   90.00
#
_symmetry.space_group_name_H-M   'P 1'
#
loop_
_entity.id
_entity.type
_entity.pdbx_description
1 polymer ?
#
loop_
_entity_poly.entity_id
_entity_poly.type
_entity_poly.pdbx_seq_one_letter_code
_entity_poly.pdbx_strand_id
1 'polypeptide(L)' 'MPLPFLSARWSNLFLLTYAVPPELLEHRLAPGLTLDTRDGQAFVSLVAFDFLDTRVLGVPWPGFRN' A
#
# COMPACT_ATOMS: atom_id res chain seq x y z
N MET A 1 3.91 -3.56 26.19
CA MET A 1 4.16 -3.43 24.74
C MET A 1 3.16 -2.43 24.18
N PRO A 2 3.56 -1.50 23.30
CA PRO A 2 2.62 -0.55 22.70
C PRO A 2 1.53 -1.29 21.92
N LEU A 3 0.28 -0.80 21.98
CA LEU A 3 -0.81 -1.37 21.20
C LEU A 3 -0.56 -1.09 19.70
N PRO A 4 -0.65 -2.10 18.82
CA PRO A 4 -0.56 -1.84 17.38
C PRO A 4 -1.74 -0.96 16.94
N PHE A 5 -1.45 0.05 16.11
CA PHE A 5 -2.49 0.91 15.53
C PHE A 5 -3.46 0.10 14.67
N LEU A 6 -2.92 -0.79 13.83
CA LEU A 6 -3.69 -1.67 12.95
C LEU A 6 -3.09 -3.08 13.00
N SER A 7 -3.95 -4.08 13.17
CA SER A 7 -3.61 -5.49 13.01
C SER A 7 -4.58 -6.13 12.04
N ALA A 8 -4.08 -6.91 11.09
CA ALA A 8 -4.91 -7.67 10.15
C ALA A 8 -4.15 -8.92 9.72
N ARG A 9 -4.86 -9.94 9.25
CA ARG A 9 -4.30 -11.09 8.56
C ARG A 9 -4.44 -10.86 7.05
N TRP A 10 -3.34 -11.00 6.32
CA TRP A 10 -3.36 -10.92 4.86
C TRP A 10 -3.28 -12.32 4.29
N SER A 11 -4.20 -12.68 3.40
CA SER A 11 -4.18 -13.96 2.68
C SER A 11 -4.35 -13.74 1.18
N ASN A 12 -4.04 -14.76 0.38
CA ASN A 12 -4.12 -14.71 -1.08
C ASN A 12 -3.39 -13.49 -1.67
N LEU A 13 -2.15 -13.31 -1.22
CA LEU A 13 -1.32 -12.14 -1.49
C LEU A 13 -0.78 -12.16 -2.93
N PHE A 14 -1.06 -11.11 -3.68
CA PHE A 14 -0.53 -10.84 -5.01
C PHE A 14 0.13 -9.47 -5.04
N LEU A 15 1.43 -9.45 -5.34
CA LEU A 15 2.21 -8.22 -5.54
C LEU A 15 2.82 -8.25 -6.93
N LEU A 16 2.50 -7.25 -7.74
CA LEU A 16 3.14 -7.00 -9.01
C LEU A 16 3.72 -5.59 -9.01
N THR A 17 5.04 -5.48 -8.87
CA THR A 17 5.77 -4.22 -8.96
C THR A 17 6.53 -4.18 -10.27
N TYR A 18 6.37 -3.11 -11.04
CA TYR A 18 6.99 -2.96 -12.36
C TYR A 18 7.43 -1.53 -12.60
N ALA A 19 8.47 -1.39 -13.42
CA ALA A 19 9.00 -0.10 -13.83
C ALA A 19 8.07 0.59 -14.82
N VAL A 20 7.96 1.92 -14.71
CA VAL A 20 7.19 2.76 -15.63
C VAL A 20 7.98 4.03 -15.97
N PRO A 21 7.72 4.64 -17.14
CA PRO A 21 8.25 5.95 -17.47
C PRO A 21 7.87 7.00 -16.40
N PRO A 22 8.85 7.74 -15.83
CA PRO A 22 8.63 8.77 -14.80
C PRO A 22 7.57 9.81 -15.19
N GLU A 23 7.53 10.19 -16.46
CA GLU A 23 6.71 11.26 -17.01
C GLU A 23 5.20 10.95 -16.87
N LEU A 24 4.83 9.66 -16.75
CA LEU A 24 3.45 9.24 -16.48
C LEU A 24 2.99 9.57 -15.04
N LEU A 25 3.94 9.72 -14.11
CA LEU A 25 3.69 9.91 -12.68
C LEU A 25 3.92 11.35 -12.23
N GLU A 26 4.81 12.11 -12.88
CA GLU A 26 5.15 13.49 -12.51
C GLU A 26 3.93 14.40 -12.33
N HIS A 27 2.96 14.32 -13.25
CA HIS A 27 1.74 15.13 -13.19
C HIS A 27 0.76 14.73 -12.09
N ARG A 28 1.00 13.61 -11.38
CA ARG A 28 0.18 13.13 -10.27
C ARG A 28 0.75 13.52 -8.91
N LEU A 29 1.95 14.11 -8.88
CA LEU A 29 2.57 14.57 -7.65
C LEU A 29 1.85 15.81 -7.10
N ALA A 30 1.70 15.86 -5.78
CA ALA A 30 1.27 17.07 -5.12
C ALA A 30 2.35 18.15 -5.23
N PRO A 31 1.99 19.45 -5.17
CA PRO A 31 2.98 20.53 -5.22
C PRO A 31 4.07 20.39 -4.15
N GLY A 32 5.32 20.60 -4.55
CA GLY A 32 6.49 20.51 -3.65
C GLY A 32 7.04 19.10 -3.44
N LEU A 33 6.52 18.09 -4.14
CA LEU A 33 7.06 16.73 -4.11
C LEU A 33 7.91 16.43 -5.35
N THR A 34 8.92 15.59 -5.16
CA THR A 34 9.76 15.03 -6.23
C THR A 34 9.44 13.56 -6.39
N LEU A 35 9.45 13.06 -7.63
CA LEU A 35 9.21 11.65 -7.88
C LEU A 35 10.34 10.80 -7.30
N ASP A 36 9.99 9.76 -6.56
CA ASP A 36 10.95 8.77 -6.08
C ASP A 36 11.36 7.85 -7.24
N THR A 37 12.67 7.61 -7.36
CA THR A 37 13.22 6.74 -8.39
C THR A 37 14.28 5.84 -7.80
N ARG A 38 14.32 4.60 -8.31
CA ARG A 38 15.34 3.62 -7.99
C ARG A 38 16.06 3.23 -9.28
N ASP A 39 17.37 3.41 -9.31
CA ASP A 39 18.20 3.19 -10.50
C ASP A 39 17.69 3.96 -11.74
N GLY A 40 17.20 5.17 -11.52
CA GLY A 40 16.64 6.06 -12.55
C GLY A 40 15.25 5.65 -13.06
N GLN A 41 14.63 4.63 -12.47
CA GLN A 41 13.28 4.16 -12.83
C GLN A 41 12.27 4.47 -11.75
N ALA A 42 11.06 4.83 -12.16
CA ALA A 42 9.91 4.90 -11.26
C ALA A 42 9.16 3.56 -11.27
N PHE A 43 8.50 3.22 -10.17
CA PHE A 43 7.82 1.94 -10.02
C PHE A 43 6.37 2.11 -9.61
N VAL A 44 5.51 1.25 -10.14
CA VAL A 44 4.12 1.11 -9.73
C VAL A 44 3.91 -0.30 -9.20
N SER A 45 3.17 -0.41 -8.11
CA SER A 45 2.79 -1.69 -7.50
C SER A 45 1.29 -1.89 -7.60
N LEU A 46 0.88 -3.00 -8.21
CA LEU A 46 -0.46 -3.53 -8.07
C LEU A 46 -0.45 -4.56 -6.92
N VAL A 47 -1.23 -4.29 -5.88
CA VAL A 47 -1.31 -5.13 -4.68
C VAL A 47 -2.75 -5.57 -4.50
N ALA A 48 -2.96 -6.89 -4.49
CA ALA A 48 -4.26 -7.51 -4.25
C ALA A 48 -4.12 -8.60 -3.19
N PHE A 49 -5.02 -8.60 -2.21
CA PHE A 49 -5.00 -9.51 -1.08
C PHE A 49 -6.31 -9.43 -0.33
N ASP A 50 -6.64 -10.50 0.39
CA ASP A 50 -7.75 -10.50 1.32
C ASP A 50 -7.33 -9.83 2.62
N PHE A 51 -8.10 -8.83 3.03
CA PHE A 51 -7.90 -8.09 4.26
C PHE A 51 -8.80 -8.65 5.35
N LEU A 52 -8.24 -9.49 6.21
CA LEU A 52 -8.99 -10.32 7.16
C LEU A 52 -8.67 -9.96 8.60
N ASP A 53 -9.59 -10.26 9.52
CA ASP A 53 -9.45 -10.09 10.96
C ASP A 53 -8.96 -8.70 11.39
N THR A 54 -9.41 -7.66 10.69
CA THR A 54 -8.87 -6.31 10.85
C THR A 54 -9.31 -5.69 12.17
N ARG A 55 -8.35 -5.14 12.90
CA ARG A 55 -8.58 -4.36 14.12
C ARG A 55 -7.82 -3.06 14.08
N VAL A 56 -8.49 -1.97 14.44
CA VAL A 56 -7.88 -0.65 14.65
C VAL A 56 -7.88 -0.36 16.14
N LEU A 57 -6.69 -0.13 16.72
CA LEU A 57 -6.50 0.03 18.17
C LEU A 57 -7.17 -1.11 18.97
N GLY A 58 -7.17 -2.33 18.43
CA GLY A 58 -7.79 -3.53 19.02
C GLY A 58 -9.29 -3.73 18.73
N VAL A 59 -9.98 -2.75 18.13
CA VAL A 59 -11.41 -2.81 17.80
C VAL A 59 -11.64 -3.42 16.41
N PRO A 60 -12.48 -4.47 16.26
CA PRO A 60 -12.80 -5.05 14.94
C PRO A 60 -13.36 -4.02 13.95
N TRP A 61 -12.79 -3.97 12.75
CA TRP A 61 -13.19 -3.01 11.72
C TRP A 61 -14.44 -3.48 10.96
N PRO A 62 -15.49 -2.65 10.80
CA PRO A 62 -16.70 -3.04 10.09
C PRO A 62 -16.42 -3.47 8.65
N GLY A 63 -16.95 -4.63 8.24
CA GLY A 63 -16.77 -5.20 6.90
C GLY A 63 -15.52 -6.07 6.71
N PHE A 64 -14.58 -6.09 7.66
CA PHE A 64 -13.29 -6.79 7.55
C PHE A 64 -13.03 -7.71 8.77
N ARG A 65 -14.05 -8.47 9.16
CA ARG A 65 -14.07 -9.29 10.39
C ARG A 65 -13.87 -10.79 10.15
N ASN A 66 -13.78 -11.20 8.88
CA ASN A 66 -13.62 -12.60 8.46
C ASN A 66 -12.16 -13.03 8.46
#